data_AF-A0A951G453-F1
#
_entry.id   AF-A0A951G453-F1
#
_cell.length_a   1.000
_cell.length_b   1.000
_cell.length_c   1.000
_cell.angle_alpha   90.00
_cell.angle_beta   90.00
_cell.angle_gamma   90.00
#
_symmetry.space_group_name_H-M   'P 1'
#
loop_
_entity.id
_entity.type
_entity.pdbx_description
1 polymer ?
#
loop_
_entity_poly.entity_id
_entity_poly.type
_entity_poly.pdbx_seq_one_letter_code
_entity_poly.pdbx_strand_id
1 'polypeptide(L)'
;MSTETADPNVTIEAPERPGEAAPPKIAPAPHRDFVEKVAGTLRYADDWAFPGMLHGVVVRAQLPSARIVSIDTNAASAVRGVRAVMTAADIPHNGILDEASGLGVDAIVQPVLASDRVRYDGEPVVLVAAETPGAAAEAAGLVEVSYEDLPGVFDPDEALRDDAPAVHAGGNRYVTWRSAIGDVDAAMQA
;
A
#
# COMPACT_ATOMS: atom_id res chain seq x y z
N MET A 1 43.56 4.23 41.00
CA MET A 1 43.37 4.36 39.53
C MET A 1 42.74 5.71 39.30
N SER A 2 43.58 6.70 38.99
CA SER A 2 43.21 8.11 38.95
C SER A 2 42.41 8.43 37.70
N THR A 3 41.28 9.09 37.90
CA THR A 3 40.44 9.71 36.87
C THR A 3 41.16 10.94 36.34
N GLU A 4 41.57 10.92 35.07
CA GLU A 4 42.07 12.09 34.37
C GLU A 4 40.89 12.83 33.74
N THR A 5 40.55 13.98 34.31
CA THR A 5 39.52 14.89 33.83
C THR A 5 40.01 15.56 32.55
N ALA A 6 39.28 15.41 31.44
CA ALA A 6 39.58 16.10 30.19
C ALA A 6 39.55 17.63 30.39
N ASP A 7 40.54 18.31 29.84
CA ASP A 7 40.77 19.76 29.96
C ASP A 7 39.62 20.55 29.30
N PRO A 8 38.92 21.45 30.03
CA PRO A 8 37.76 22.19 29.52
C PRO A 8 38.10 23.27 28.47
N ASN A 9 39.38 23.47 28.12
CA ASN A 9 39.81 24.49 27.16
C ASN A 9 40.36 23.95 25.83
N VAL A 10 40.08 22.69 25.48
CA VAL A 10 40.39 22.20 24.13
C VAL A 10 39.32 22.67 23.15
N THR A 11 39.56 23.81 22.52
CA THR A 11 38.85 24.20 21.29
C THR A 11 39.22 23.21 20.20
N ILE A 12 38.30 22.31 19.87
CA ILE A 12 38.41 21.45 18.69
C ILE A 12 38.08 22.34 17.49
N GLU A 13 39.10 22.88 16.83
CA GLU A 13 38.90 23.52 15.52
C GLU A 13 38.42 22.47 14.52
N ALA A 14 37.25 22.72 13.91
CA ALA A 14 36.74 21.89 12.83
C ALA A 14 37.76 21.86 11.70
N PRO A 15 38.07 20.70 11.10
CA PRO A 15 39.02 20.62 10.00
C PRO A 15 38.55 21.53 8.85
N GLU A 16 39.45 22.38 8.33
CA GLU A 16 39.16 23.20 7.16
C GLU A 16 38.69 22.31 6.02
N ARG A 17 37.50 22.59 5.49
CA ARG A 17 36.92 21.87 4.35
C ARG A 17 37.88 22.02 3.16
N PRO A 18 38.39 20.92 2.58
CA PRO A 18 39.23 21.00 1.39
C PRO A 18 38.53 21.83 0.32
N GLY A 19 39.28 22.77 -0.27
CA GLY A 19 38.79 23.84 -1.15
C GLY A 19 37.55 23.46 -1.95
N GLU A 20 36.50 24.25 -1.75
CA GLU A 20 35.22 24.13 -2.45
C GLU A 20 35.43 24.46 -3.93
N ALA A 21 35.91 23.47 -4.68
CA ALA A 21 35.82 23.50 -6.13
C ALA A 21 34.34 23.70 -6.46
N ALA A 22 34.03 24.77 -7.20
CA ALA A 22 32.67 25.04 -7.63
C ALA A 22 32.06 23.75 -8.19
N PRO A 23 30.83 23.38 -7.77
CA PRO A 23 30.20 22.16 -8.24
C PRO A 23 30.26 22.13 -9.76
N PRO A 24 30.57 20.96 -10.38
CA PRO A 24 30.65 20.88 -11.83
C PRO A 24 29.37 21.49 -12.40
N LYS A 25 29.51 22.46 -13.31
CA LYS A 25 28.38 23.02 -14.04
C LYS A 25 27.83 21.91 -14.93
N ILE A 26 26.94 21.09 -14.38
CA ILE A 26 26.19 20.10 -15.14
C ILE A 26 25.26 20.93 -16.03
N ALA A 27 25.53 20.96 -17.33
CA ALA A 27 24.60 21.53 -18.28
C ALA A 27 23.25 20.82 -18.15
N PRO A 28 22.11 21.53 -18.16
CA PRO A 28 20.82 20.88 -18.12
C PRO A 28 20.67 20.00 -19.36
N ALA A 29 20.75 18.69 -19.16
CA ALA A 29 20.46 17.71 -20.18
C ALA A 29 18.99 17.29 -20.06
N PRO A 30 18.23 17.21 -21.17
CA PRO A 30 16.87 16.69 -21.10
C PRO A 30 16.90 15.25 -20.57
N HIS A 31 15.87 14.89 -19.80
CA HIS A 31 15.70 13.52 -19.32
C HIS A 31 15.65 12.56 -20.51
N ARG A 32 16.23 11.36 -20.36
CA ARG A 32 16.48 10.41 -21.47
C ARG A 32 15.24 10.03 -22.29
N ASP A 33 14.06 10.09 -21.68
CA ASP A 33 12.77 9.72 -22.29
C ASP A 33 11.96 10.94 -22.76
N PHE A 34 12.53 12.14 -22.70
CA PHE A 34 11.83 13.40 -22.98
C PHE A 34 11.24 13.41 -24.39
N VAL A 35 12.04 13.04 -25.40
CA VAL A 35 11.62 13.04 -26.81
C VAL A 35 10.44 12.09 -27.03
N GLU A 36 10.47 10.90 -26.45
CA GLU A 36 9.44 9.88 -26.65
C GLU A 36 8.13 10.26 -25.97
N LYS A 37 8.20 10.91 -24.80
CA LYS A 37 7.03 11.43 -24.09
C LYS A 37 6.34 12.53 -24.87
N VAL A 38 7.07 13.53 -25.34
CA VAL A 38 6.47 14.67 -26.08
C VAL A 38 6.03 14.28 -27.48
N ALA A 39 6.66 13.26 -28.07
CA ALA A 39 6.27 12.71 -29.36
C ALA A 39 5.10 11.71 -29.28
N GLY A 40 4.69 11.29 -28.08
CA GLY A 40 3.67 10.25 -27.89
C GLY A 40 4.10 8.86 -28.40
N THR A 41 5.41 8.63 -28.52
CA THR A 41 5.95 7.34 -28.97
C THR A 41 6.36 6.42 -27.81
N LEU A 42 6.45 6.97 -26.60
CA LEU A 42 6.64 6.17 -25.38
C LEU A 42 5.36 5.41 -25.07
N ARG A 43 5.45 4.07 -25.04
CA ARG A 43 4.32 3.19 -24.68
C ARG A 43 4.23 3.00 -23.18
N TYR A 44 3.08 3.31 -22.62
CA TYR A 44 2.69 2.97 -21.25
C TYR A 44 2.02 1.59 -21.21
N ALA A 45 1.72 1.10 -20.00
CA ALA A 45 1.17 -0.24 -19.80
C ALA A 45 -0.10 -0.51 -20.63
N ASP A 46 -1.00 0.47 -20.73
CA ASP A 46 -2.29 0.35 -21.43
C ASP A 46 -2.16 0.42 -22.96
N ASP A 47 -1.02 0.90 -23.49
CA ASP A 47 -0.76 0.95 -24.94
C ASP A 47 -0.40 -0.42 -25.53
N TRP A 48 -0.21 -1.44 -24.68
CA TRP A 48 0.16 -2.78 -25.11
C TRP A 48 -1.08 -3.65 -25.36
N ALA A 49 -1.05 -4.40 -26.46
CA ALA A 49 -2.05 -5.40 -26.78
C ALA A 49 -1.35 -6.67 -27.29
N PHE A 50 -1.82 -7.83 -26.83
CA PHE A 50 -1.24 -9.13 -27.14
C PHE A 50 -2.31 -10.08 -27.72
N PRO A 51 -1.93 -11.00 -28.62
CA PRO A 51 -2.84 -12.06 -29.05
C PRO A 51 -3.34 -12.88 -27.85
N GLY A 52 -4.66 -13.03 -27.73
CA GLY A 52 -5.28 -13.76 -26.62
C GLY A 52 -5.31 -13.02 -25.28
N MET A 53 -5.05 -11.71 -25.26
CA MET A 53 -5.13 -10.89 -24.06
C MET A 53 -6.53 -10.96 -23.44
N LEU A 54 -6.58 -11.17 -22.13
CA LEU A 54 -7.80 -11.06 -21.33
C LEU A 54 -7.84 -9.70 -20.65
N HIS A 55 -9.05 -9.22 -20.43
CA HIS A 55 -9.36 -7.98 -19.74
C HIS A 55 -9.89 -8.31 -18.34
N GLY A 56 -9.22 -7.76 -17.34
CA GLY A 56 -9.54 -7.97 -15.93
C GLY A 56 -10.44 -6.87 -15.38
N VAL A 57 -11.44 -7.22 -14.58
CA VAL A 57 -12.23 -6.29 -13.77
C VAL A 57 -12.26 -6.80 -12.33
N VAL A 58 -11.92 -5.93 -11.38
CA VAL A 58 -11.98 -6.23 -9.95
C VAL A 58 -13.33 -5.75 -9.41
N VAL A 59 -14.11 -6.66 -8.86
CA VAL A 59 -15.30 -6.34 -8.07
C VAL A 59 -14.82 -5.93 -6.68
N ARG A 60 -15.18 -4.70 -6.30
CA ARG A 60 -14.73 -4.06 -5.06
C ARG A 60 -15.90 -3.85 -4.12
N ALA A 61 -15.64 -3.99 -2.83
CA ALA A 61 -16.59 -3.66 -1.79
C ALA A 61 -16.97 -2.17 -1.87
N GLN A 62 -18.23 -1.85 -1.52
CA GLN A 62 -18.73 -0.47 -1.40
C GLN A 62 -19.09 -0.15 0.06
N LEU A 63 -18.37 -0.78 0.99
CA LEU A 63 -18.62 -0.72 2.43
C LEU A 63 -17.30 -0.52 3.16
N PRO A 64 -17.26 0.35 4.19
CA PRO A 64 -16.04 0.65 4.91
C PRO A 64 -15.60 -0.49 5.85
N SER A 65 -16.55 -1.24 6.40
CA SER A 65 -16.25 -2.41 7.24
C SER A 65 -17.45 -3.36 7.25
N ALA A 66 -17.24 -4.59 6.82
CA ALA A 66 -18.31 -5.60 6.80
C ALA A 66 -17.73 -7.01 6.72
N ARG A 67 -18.41 -7.98 7.32
CA ARG A 67 -18.11 -9.41 7.14
C ARG A 67 -18.66 -9.86 5.79
N ILE A 68 -17.90 -10.66 5.05
CA ILE A 68 -18.40 -11.32 3.84
C ILE A 68 -19.18 -12.55 4.27
N VAL A 69 -20.47 -12.60 3.97
CA VAL A 69 -21.36 -13.72 4.29
C VAL A 69 -21.31 -14.77 3.18
N SER A 70 -21.40 -14.32 1.93
CA SER A 70 -21.35 -15.20 0.76
C SER A 70 -20.97 -14.43 -0.51
N ILE A 71 -20.40 -15.13 -1.48
CA ILE A 71 -20.09 -14.64 -2.81
C ILE A 71 -20.73 -15.60 -3.81
N ASP A 72 -21.60 -15.11 -4.69
CA ASP A 72 -22.14 -15.85 -5.83
C ASP A 72 -21.56 -15.30 -7.14
N THR A 73 -20.90 -16.18 -7.89
CA THR A 73 -20.26 -15.88 -9.18
C THR A 73 -20.92 -16.62 -10.35
N ASN A 74 -21.99 -17.38 -10.12
CA ASN A 74 -22.57 -18.27 -11.13
C ASN A 74 -23.03 -17.52 -12.38
N ALA A 75 -23.73 -16.40 -12.21
CA ALA A 75 -24.20 -15.57 -13.32
C ALA A 75 -23.03 -14.94 -14.08
N ALA A 76 -22.03 -14.43 -13.35
CA ALA A 76 -20.81 -13.87 -13.94
C ALA A 76 -20.03 -14.90 -14.77
N SER A 77 -19.87 -16.13 -14.25
CA SER A 77 -19.18 -17.22 -14.96
C SER A 77 -19.92 -17.70 -16.22
N ALA A 78 -21.22 -17.47 -16.33
CA ALA A 78 -22.02 -17.85 -17.49
C ALA A 78 -21.95 -16.84 -18.66
N VAL A 79 -21.40 -15.64 -18.44
CA VAL A 79 -21.27 -14.61 -19.49
C VAL A 79 -20.35 -15.09 -20.60
N ARG A 80 -20.77 -14.90 -21.85
CA ARG A 80 -19.99 -15.31 -23.03
C ARG A 80 -18.68 -14.53 -23.10
N GLY A 81 -17.57 -15.25 -23.24
CA GLY A 81 -16.23 -14.68 -23.32
C GLY A 81 -15.56 -14.52 -21.96
N VAL A 82 -16.24 -14.82 -20.84
CA VAL A 82 -15.56 -14.98 -19.55
C VAL A 82 -14.68 -16.23 -19.59
N ARG A 83 -13.49 -16.10 -19.01
CA ARG A 83 -12.49 -17.17 -18.93
C ARG A 83 -12.15 -17.53 -17.49
N ALA A 84 -12.27 -16.59 -16.56
CA ALA A 84 -12.15 -16.87 -15.14
C ALA A 84 -12.97 -15.87 -14.31
N VAL A 85 -13.51 -16.36 -13.19
CA VAL A 85 -13.99 -15.54 -12.08
C VAL A 85 -13.34 -16.11 -10.82
N MET A 86 -12.50 -15.33 -10.17
CA MET A 86 -11.64 -15.76 -9.07
C MET A 86 -12.01 -15.06 -7.79
N THR A 87 -12.03 -15.81 -6.71
CA THR A 87 -12.21 -15.35 -5.34
C THR A 87 -10.92 -15.58 -4.54
N ALA A 88 -10.92 -15.19 -3.27
CA ALA A 88 -9.83 -15.51 -2.35
C ALA A 88 -9.45 -17.00 -2.31
N ALA A 89 -10.42 -17.91 -2.53
CA ALA A 89 -10.20 -19.35 -2.50
C ALA A 89 -9.30 -19.85 -3.64
N ASP A 90 -9.21 -19.07 -4.73
CA ASP A 90 -8.44 -19.42 -5.93
C ASP A 90 -6.99 -18.93 -5.86
N ILE A 91 -6.60 -18.20 -4.79
CA ILE A 91 -5.28 -17.60 -4.63
C ILE A 91 -4.46 -18.42 -3.63
N PRO A 92 -3.45 -19.19 -4.10
CA PRO A 92 -2.48 -19.81 -3.21
C PRO A 92 -1.77 -18.72 -2.43
N HIS A 93 -1.85 -18.77 -1.10
CA HIS A 93 -1.31 -17.73 -0.21
C HIS A 93 -1.92 -16.34 -0.49
N ASN A 94 -3.22 -16.19 -0.21
CA ASN A 94 -3.97 -14.93 -0.33
C ASN A 94 -3.55 -13.87 0.72
N GLY A 95 -2.29 -13.44 0.66
CA GLY A 95 -1.71 -12.49 1.60
C GLY A 95 -0.53 -11.75 0.99
N ILE A 96 -0.59 -10.42 1.05
CA ILE A 96 0.47 -9.48 0.73
C ILE A 96 1.01 -8.97 2.06
N LEU A 97 2.32 -9.09 2.26
CA LEU A 97 3.00 -8.50 3.42
C LEU A 97 3.09 -6.99 3.22
N ASP A 98 2.41 -6.24 4.08
CA ASP A 98 2.60 -4.80 4.26
C ASP A 98 3.52 -4.61 5.46
N GLU A 99 4.66 -3.95 5.24
CA GLU A 99 5.66 -3.69 6.28
C GLU A 99 5.92 -2.19 6.40
N ALA A 100 5.52 -1.61 7.53
CA ALA A 100 5.65 -0.17 7.77
C ALA A 100 7.10 0.31 7.83
N SER A 101 7.99 -0.56 8.31
CA SER A 101 9.35 -0.20 8.71
C SER A 101 10.43 -0.57 7.70
N GLY A 102 10.12 -1.44 6.74
CA GLY A 102 11.14 -2.09 5.90
C GLY A 102 12.16 -2.93 6.70
N LEU A 103 11.88 -3.18 7.98
CA LEU A 103 12.73 -3.92 8.93
C LEU A 103 12.09 -5.24 9.39
N GLY A 104 10.92 -5.62 8.87
CA GLY A 104 10.26 -6.90 9.16
C GLY A 104 9.68 -7.07 10.57
N VAL A 105 9.59 -6.00 11.37
CA VAL A 105 9.15 -6.07 12.78
C VAL A 105 7.65 -5.77 12.99
N ASP A 106 7.05 -4.97 12.11
CA ASP A 106 5.65 -4.53 12.19
C ASP A 106 4.96 -4.81 10.84
N ALA A 107 4.60 -6.07 10.63
CA ALA A 107 4.01 -6.55 9.39
C ALA A 107 2.51 -6.87 9.56
N ILE A 108 1.69 -6.38 8.65
CA ILE A 108 0.29 -6.79 8.51
C ILE A 108 0.16 -7.57 7.20
N VAL A 109 -0.59 -8.68 7.24
CA VAL A 109 -0.96 -9.42 6.02
C VAL A 109 -2.29 -8.87 5.52
N GLN A 110 -2.25 -8.22 4.36
CA GLN A 110 -3.45 -7.79 3.64
C GLN A 110 -3.84 -8.85 2.60
N PRO A 111 -5.12 -9.20 2.43
CA PRO A 111 -5.52 -10.15 1.42
C PRO A 111 -5.35 -9.56 0.01
N VAL A 112 -5.08 -10.42 -0.99
CA VAL A 112 -5.14 -10.00 -2.41
C VAL A 112 -6.60 -9.77 -2.81
N LEU A 113 -7.47 -10.71 -2.42
CA LEU A 113 -8.93 -10.61 -2.48
C LEU A 113 -9.49 -10.90 -1.08
N ALA A 114 -10.37 -10.04 -0.56
CA ALA A 114 -10.99 -10.21 0.75
C ALA A 114 -11.69 -11.58 0.84
N SER A 115 -11.43 -12.29 1.95
CA SER A 115 -11.94 -13.65 2.17
C SER A 115 -12.93 -13.75 3.33
N ASP A 116 -12.73 -12.94 4.36
CA ASP A 116 -13.45 -13.00 5.63
C ASP A 116 -14.27 -11.72 5.88
N ARG A 117 -13.66 -10.57 5.63
CA ARG A 117 -14.25 -9.25 5.81
C ARG A 117 -13.58 -8.23 4.89
N VAL A 118 -14.29 -7.13 4.71
CA VAL A 118 -13.78 -5.89 4.13
C VAL A 118 -13.48 -4.91 5.27
N ARG A 119 -12.40 -4.15 5.11
CA ARG A 119 -11.74 -3.28 6.09
C ARG A 119 -11.71 -1.82 5.61
N TYR A 120 -11.99 -1.59 4.33
CA TYR A 120 -12.10 -0.27 3.74
C TYR A 120 -12.99 -0.29 2.50
N ASP A 121 -13.53 0.88 2.15
CA ASP A 121 -14.31 1.07 0.94
C ASP A 121 -13.43 0.87 -0.30
N GLY A 122 -13.86 -0.02 -1.19
CA GLY A 122 -13.09 -0.38 -2.38
C GLY A 122 -12.16 -1.59 -2.23
N GLU A 123 -12.18 -2.31 -1.10
CA GLU A 123 -11.37 -3.53 -0.93
C GLU A 123 -11.72 -4.57 -2.01
N PRO A 124 -10.73 -5.15 -2.73
CA PRO A 124 -10.96 -6.17 -3.76
C PRO A 124 -11.61 -7.43 -3.18
N VAL A 125 -12.63 -7.98 -3.87
CA VAL A 125 -13.34 -9.19 -3.41
C VAL A 125 -13.34 -10.29 -4.47
N VAL A 126 -13.57 -9.94 -5.74
CA VAL A 126 -13.59 -10.89 -6.86
C VAL A 126 -12.82 -10.31 -8.05
N LEU A 127 -12.10 -11.15 -8.78
CA LEU A 127 -11.47 -10.80 -10.05
C LEU A 127 -12.18 -11.53 -11.19
N VAL A 128 -12.63 -10.79 -12.19
CA VAL A 128 -13.18 -11.33 -13.44
C VAL A 128 -12.15 -11.15 -14.54
N ALA A 129 -11.93 -12.17 -15.37
CA ALA A 129 -11.12 -12.09 -16.59
C ALA A 129 -11.91 -12.59 -17.81
N ALA A 130 -12.00 -11.77 -18.85
CA ALA A 130 -12.76 -12.08 -20.07
C ALA A 130 -12.02 -11.66 -21.35
N GLU A 131 -12.47 -12.17 -22.49
CA GLU A 131 -11.85 -11.90 -23.81
C GLU A 131 -12.03 -10.47 -24.30
N THR A 132 -12.99 -9.72 -23.75
CA THR A 132 -13.25 -8.33 -24.13
C THR A 132 -13.50 -7.49 -22.88
N PRO A 133 -13.21 -6.17 -22.91
CA PRO A 133 -13.52 -5.28 -21.80
C PRO A 133 -15.02 -5.28 -21.45
N GLY A 134 -15.89 -5.34 -22.47
CA GLY A 134 -17.34 -5.36 -22.29
C GLY A 134 -17.83 -6.61 -21.56
N ALA A 135 -17.34 -7.80 -21.95
CA ALA A 135 -17.69 -9.04 -21.27
C ALA A 135 -17.18 -9.07 -19.81
N ALA A 136 -15.99 -8.52 -19.54
CA ALA A 136 -15.46 -8.44 -18.19
C ALA A 136 -16.32 -7.51 -17.31
N ALA A 137 -16.72 -6.36 -17.84
CA ALA A 137 -17.58 -5.41 -17.13
C ALA A 137 -19.00 -5.96 -16.89
N GLU A 138 -19.60 -6.61 -17.89
CA GLU A 138 -20.90 -7.28 -17.77
C GLU A 138 -20.87 -8.34 -16.66
N ALA A 139 -19.89 -9.25 -16.72
CA ALA A 139 -19.76 -10.31 -15.73
C ALA A 139 -19.47 -9.77 -14.32
N ALA A 140 -18.64 -8.73 -14.19
CA ALA A 140 -18.41 -8.08 -12.89
C ALA A 140 -19.70 -7.51 -12.27
N GLY A 141 -20.61 -6.97 -13.09
CA GLY A 141 -21.91 -6.48 -12.64
C GLY A 141 -22.91 -7.57 -12.21
N LEU A 142 -22.61 -8.84 -12.51
CA LEU A 142 -23.43 -10.00 -12.16
C LEU A 142 -22.87 -10.78 -10.95
N VAL A 143 -21.77 -10.32 -10.36
CA VAL A 143 -21.26 -10.89 -9.12
C VAL A 143 -22.09 -10.37 -7.95
N GLU A 144 -22.65 -11.28 -7.17
CA GLU A 144 -23.42 -10.93 -5.97
C GLU A 144 -22.60 -11.23 -4.71
N VAL A 145 -22.43 -10.23 -3.86
CA VAL A 145 -21.74 -10.39 -2.58
C VAL A 145 -22.67 -9.96 -1.46
N SER A 146 -22.88 -10.85 -0.49
CA SER A 146 -23.66 -10.57 0.72
C SER A 146 -22.73 -10.18 1.85
N TYR A 147 -23.09 -9.10 2.54
CA TYR A 147 -22.32 -8.53 3.64
C TYR A 147 -23.16 -8.40 4.91
N GLU A 148 -22.48 -8.49 6.04
CA GLU A 148 -23.00 -8.09 7.36
C GLU A 148 -22.14 -6.91 7.86
N ASP A 149 -22.75 -5.75 8.08
CA ASP A 149 -22.04 -4.54 8.48
C ASP A 149 -21.30 -4.74 9.81
N LEU A 150 -20.07 -4.23 9.88
CA LEU A 150 -19.27 -4.21 11.09
C LEU A 150 -18.99 -2.76 11.49
N PRO A 151 -18.81 -2.47 12.80
CA PRO A 151 -18.32 -1.17 13.23
C PRO A 151 -16.95 -0.88 12.60
N GLY A 152 -16.88 0.19 11.81
CA GLY A 152 -15.62 0.76 11.33
C GLY A 152 -15.06 1.78 12.33
N VAL A 153 -13.81 2.18 12.10
CA VAL A 153 -13.19 3.32 12.79
C VAL A 153 -12.53 4.22 11.75
N PHE A 154 -12.76 5.53 11.88
CA PHE A 154 -12.44 6.51 10.83
C PHE A 154 -11.56 7.66 11.32
N ASP A 155 -11.28 7.69 12.61
CA ASP A 155 -10.43 8.67 13.26
C ASP A 155 -9.26 7.96 13.98
N PRO A 156 -8.01 8.44 13.84
CA PRO A 156 -6.85 7.79 14.44
C PRO A 156 -6.86 7.84 15.96
N ASP A 157 -7.38 8.89 16.59
CA ASP A 157 -7.46 8.99 18.05
C ASP A 157 -8.54 8.03 18.58
N GLU A 158 -9.67 7.93 17.88
CA GLU A 158 -10.70 6.90 18.17
C GLU A 158 -10.13 5.48 18.00
N ALA A 159 -9.36 5.23 16.94
CA ALA A 159 -8.77 3.92 16.66
C ALA A 159 -7.79 3.45 17.75
N LEU A 160 -7.15 4.38 18.46
CA LEU A 160 -6.20 4.10 19.53
C LEU A 160 -6.87 3.85 20.90
N ARG A 161 -8.19 4.02 21.01
CA ARG A 161 -8.92 3.72 22.24
C ARG A 161 -9.02 2.21 22.48
N ASP A 162 -9.02 1.80 23.75
CA ASP A 162 -9.10 0.40 24.14
C ASP A 162 -10.43 -0.28 23.70
N ASP A 163 -11.48 0.51 23.50
CA ASP A 163 -12.82 0.07 23.08
C ASP A 163 -13.05 0.14 21.56
N ALA A 164 -12.05 0.56 20.79
CA ALA A 164 -12.16 0.70 19.34
C ALA A 164 -12.32 -0.67 18.64
N PRO A 165 -13.12 -0.77 17.57
CA PRO A 165 -13.16 -1.97 16.77
C PRO A 165 -11.80 -2.21 16.10
N ALA A 166 -11.29 -3.45 16.22
CA ALA A 166 -9.99 -3.81 15.67
C ALA A 166 -10.06 -4.12 14.16
N VAL A 167 -9.36 -3.31 13.35
CA VAL A 167 -9.25 -3.47 11.89
C VAL A 167 -8.34 -4.63 11.51
N HIS A 168 -7.40 -5.00 12.37
CA HIS A 168 -6.58 -6.22 12.29
C HIS A 168 -6.48 -6.90 13.65
N ALA A 169 -6.17 -8.20 13.68
CA ALA A 169 -6.13 -8.99 14.92
C ALA A 169 -5.12 -8.48 15.96
N GLY A 170 -4.10 -7.72 15.54
CA GLY A 170 -3.08 -7.11 16.41
C GLY A 170 -3.45 -5.73 16.98
N GLY A 171 -4.66 -5.24 16.73
CA GLY A 171 -5.10 -3.89 17.10
C GLY A 171 -4.89 -2.87 15.99
N ASN A 172 -5.18 -1.61 16.30
CA ASN A 172 -5.18 -0.50 15.32
C ASN A 172 -3.88 0.30 15.29
N ARG A 173 -2.98 0.08 16.26
CA ARG A 173 -1.65 0.70 16.26
C ARG A 173 -0.73 -0.08 15.33
N TYR A 174 -0.45 0.49 14.16
CA TYR A 174 0.38 -0.19 13.16
C TYR A 174 1.87 -0.18 13.52
N VAL A 175 2.42 0.98 13.91
CA VAL A 175 3.85 1.14 14.22
C VAL A 175 4.06 2.22 15.28
N THR A 176 5.12 2.10 16.08
CA THR A 176 5.58 3.16 16.99
C THR A 176 7.04 3.49 16.71
N TRP A 177 7.28 4.73 16.28
CA TRP A 177 8.64 5.26 16.10
C TRP A 177 8.97 6.19 17.25
N ARG A 178 10.07 5.89 17.96
CA ARG A 178 10.60 6.78 19.00
C ARG A 178 12.00 7.22 18.62
N SER A 179 12.15 8.50 18.35
CA SER A 179 13.45 9.14 18.10
C SER A 179 13.74 10.15 19.21
N ALA A 180 14.94 10.09 19.78
CA ALA A 180 15.43 11.05 20.76
C ALA A 180 16.89 11.38 20.47
N ILE A 181 17.23 12.67 20.46
CA ILE A 181 18.59 13.18 20.30
C ILE A 181 18.82 14.22 21.40
N GLY A 182 19.81 13.98 22.28
CA GLY A 182 20.08 14.83 23.43
C GLY A 182 19.06 14.67 24.58
N ASP A 183 19.07 15.63 25.51
CA ASP A 183 18.13 15.69 26.63
C ASP A 183 17.04 16.74 26.35
N VAL A 184 15.89 16.25 25.89
CA VAL A 184 14.74 17.11 25.52
C VAL A 184 14.11 17.73 26.75
N ASP A 185 14.03 17.00 27.86
CA ASP A 185 13.36 17.48 29.08
C ASP A 185 14.14 18.65 29.70
N ALA A 186 15.46 18.54 29.74
CA ALA A 186 16.33 19.64 30.18
C ALA A 186 16.24 20.86 29.25
N ALA A 187 16.15 20.64 27.94
CA ALA A 187 16.03 21.73 26.96
C ALA A 187 14.68 22.48 27.02
N MET A 188 13.59 21.79 27.36
CA MET A 188 12.24 22.38 27.45
C MET A 188 12.01 23.19 28.74
N GLN A 189 12.85 23.00 29.75
CA GLN A 189 12.78 23.70 31.05
C GLN A 189 13.66 24.97 31.11
N ALA A 190 14.52 25.20 30.11
CA ALA A 190 15.42 26.35 30.00
C ALA A 190 14.77 27.54 29.26
#